data_AF-A0A6N4AGL4-F1
#
_entry.id   AF-A0A6N4AGL4-F1
#
_cell.length_a   1.000
_cell.length_b   1.000
_cell.length_c   1.000
_cell.angle_alpha   90.00
_cell.angle_beta   90.00
_cell.angle_gamma   90.00
#
_symmetry.space_group_name_H-M   'P 1'
#
loop_
_entity.id
_entity.type
_entity.pdbx_description
1 polymer ?
#
loop_
_entity_poly.entity_id
_entity_poly.type
_entity_poly.pdbx_seq_one_letter_code
_entity_poly.pdbx_strand_id
1 'polypeptide(L)' 'MDKTLDRKPAKKCYEHIGGKLGMLLLEQFITKGWLAKEKPDDKNFYITDIGILEFTKLGIDLSQIKS' A
#
# COMPACT_ATOMS: atom_id res chain seq x y z
N MET A 1 12.28 18.73 -30.06
CA MET A 1 12.55 17.50 -29.30
C MET A 1 11.67 17.52 -28.07
N ASP A 2 10.53 16.84 -28.17
CA ASP A 2 9.56 16.71 -27.09
C ASP A 2 10.24 15.95 -25.93
N LYS A 3 10.51 16.65 -24.81
CA LYS A 3 10.89 16.00 -23.57
C LYS A 3 9.66 15.23 -23.11
N THR A 4 9.52 14.00 -23.60
CA THR A 4 8.62 13.03 -23.01
C THR A 4 8.98 12.99 -21.53
N LEU A 5 8.09 13.51 -20.69
CA LEU A 5 8.21 13.42 -19.24
C LEU A 5 8.62 11.98 -18.91
N ASP A 6 9.67 11.81 -18.11
CA ASP A 6 10.14 10.53 -17.60
C ASP A 6 9.05 9.96 -16.69
N ARG A 7 8.00 9.41 -17.31
CA ARG A 7 6.79 8.95 -16.64
C ARG A 7 7.12 7.62 -15.99
N LYS A 8 7.13 7.60 -14.66
CA LYS A 8 7.32 6.36 -13.91
C LYS A 8 6.13 5.43 -14.16
N PRO A 9 6.33 4.21 -14.68
CA PRO A 9 5.23 3.32 -14.99
C PRO A 9 4.59 2.78 -13.70
N ALA A 10 3.29 3.01 -13.53
CA ALA A 10 2.47 2.36 -12.51
C ALA A 10 1.71 1.21 -13.16
N LYS A 11 2.07 -0.04 -12.84
CA LYS A 11 1.38 -1.21 -13.37
C LYS A 11 0.16 -1.52 -12.50
N LYS A 12 -0.98 -1.77 -13.15
CA LYS A 12 -2.13 -2.40 -12.49
C LYS A 12 -1.99 -3.92 -12.58
N CYS A 13 -2.23 -4.62 -11.48
CA CYS A 13 -2.45 -6.05 -11.45
C CYS A 13 -3.95 -6.25 -11.21
N TYR A 14 -4.69 -6.49 -12.30
CA TYR A 14 -6.15 -6.56 -12.27
C TYR A 14 -6.78 -5.26 -11.75
N GLU A 15 -7.35 -5.31 -10.55
CA GLU A 15 -8.09 -4.24 -9.87
C GLU A 15 -7.24 -3.50 -8.83
N HIS A 16 -5.96 -3.86 -8.65
CA HIS A 16 -5.05 -3.22 -7.68
C HIS A 16 -3.76 -2.71 -8.31
N ILE A 17 -3.06 -1.83 -7.59
CA ILE A 17 -1.73 -1.36 -7.96
C ILE A 17 -0.72 -2.47 -7.71
N GLY A 18 -0.06 -2.93 -8.78
CA GLY A 18 0.92 -4.01 -8.73
C GLY A 18 2.29 -3.58 -9.23
N GLY A 19 3.17 -4.57 -9.42
CA GLY A 19 4.55 -4.34 -9.85
C GLY A 19 5.38 -3.57 -8.82
N LYS A 20 6.41 -2.83 -9.30
CA LYS A 20 7.37 -2.16 -8.42
C LYS A 20 6.75 -1.08 -7.53
N LEU A 21 5.73 -0.38 -8.03
CA LEU A 21 5.03 0.64 -7.24
C LEU A 21 4.27 0.02 -6.06
N GLY A 22 3.52 -1.06 -6.29
CA GLY A 22 2.81 -1.77 -5.21
C GLY A 22 3.77 -2.31 -4.15
N MET A 23 4.91 -2.88 -4.58
CA MET A 23 5.98 -3.32 -3.66
C MET A 23 6.50 -2.17 -2.80
N LEU A 24 6.87 -1.03 -3.40
CA LEU A 24 7.41 0.12 -2.67
C LEU A 24 6.38 0.73 -1.71
N LEU A 25 5.10 0.77 -2.09
CA LEU A 25 4.02 1.21 -1.20
C LEU A 25 3.90 0.29 0.01
N LEU A 26 3.89 -1.03 -0.20
CA LEU A 26 3.85 -2.02 0.88
C LEU A 26 5.03 -1.85 1.83
N GLU A 27 6.25 -1.76 1.32
CA GLU A 27 7.46 -1.55 2.14
C GLU A 27 7.37 -0.26 2.97
N GLN A 28 6.86 0.83 2.37
CA GLN A 28 6.67 2.08 3.08
C GLN A 28 5.59 1.99 4.15
N PHE A 29 4.47 1.32 3.90
CA PHE A 29 3.43 1.13 4.90
C PHE A 29 3.90 0.28 6.08
N ILE A 30 4.72 -0.75 5.84
CA ILE A 30 5.36 -1.54 6.91
C ILE A 30 6.34 -0.67 7.69
N THR A 31 7.21 0.07 7.00
CA THR A 31 8.23 0.93 7.63
C THR A 31 7.60 2.03 8.48
N LYS A 32 6.48 2.60 8.04
CA LYS A 32 5.70 3.58 8.80
C LYS A 32 4.86 2.96 9.92
N GLY A 33 4.85 1.63 10.04
CA GLY A 33 4.04 0.92 11.03
C GLY A 33 2.54 0.96 10.76
N TRP A 34 2.11 1.24 9.53
CA TRP A 34 0.70 1.21 9.12
C TRP A 34 0.22 -0.21 8.90
N LEU A 35 1.11 -1.08 8.44
CA LEU A 35 0.89 -2.51 8.28
C LEU A 35 1.88 -3.28 9.15
N ALA A 36 1.39 -4.33 9.80
CA ALA A 36 2.21 -5.23 10.60
C ALA A 36 1.83 -6.68 10.37
N LYS A 37 2.70 -7.59 10.79
CA LYS A 37 2.45 -9.03 10.82
C LYS A 37 2.35 -9.48 12.26
N GLU A 38 1.55 -10.51 12.53
CA GLU A 38 1.45 -11.06 13.90
C GLU A 38 2.71 -11.86 14.22
N LYS A 39 3.18 -12.64 13.24
CA LYS A 39 4.45 -13.34 13.29
C LYS A 39 5.28 -13.02 12.04
N PRO A 40 6.62 -13.11 12.12
CA PRO A 40 7.49 -12.82 10.98
C PRO A 40 7.18 -13.67 9.74
N ASP A 41 6.73 -14.91 9.95
CA ASP A 41 6.41 -15.90 8.91
C ASP A 41 4.99 -15.76 8.33
N ASP A 42 4.15 -14.88 8.90
CA ASP A 42 2.81 -14.68 8.39
C ASP A 42 2.83 -14.13 6.96
N LYS A 43 1.96 -14.70 6.14
CA LYS A 43 1.75 -14.29 4.74
C LYS A 43 0.85 -13.06 4.65
N ASN A 44 0.02 -12.85 5.67
CA ASN A 44 -0.95 -11.77 5.72
C ASN A 44 -0.42 -10.62 6.58
N PHE A 45 -0.75 -9.40 6.17
CA PHE A 45 -0.54 -8.19 6.98
C PHE A 45 -1.89 -7.75 7.53
N TYR A 46 -1.88 -7.18 8.73
CA TYR A 46 -3.02 -6.46 9.28
C TYR A 46 -2.70 -4.97 9.35
N ILE A 47 -3.77 -4.17 9.35
CA ILE A 47 -3.67 -2.72 9.52
C ILE A 47 -3.59 -2.44 11.02
N THR A 48 -2.58 -1.68 11.45
CA THR A 48 -2.41 -1.27 12.84
C THR A 48 -3.33 -0.09 13.18
N ASP A 49 -3.47 0.28 14.45
CA ASP A 49 -4.22 1.48 14.84
C ASP A 49 -3.69 2.76 14.18
N ILE A 50 -2.36 2.87 14.03
CA ILE A 50 -1.72 3.97 13.32
C ILE A 50 -2.08 3.92 11.83
N GLY A 51 -2.04 2.72 11.24
CA GLY A 51 -2.44 2.50 9.86
C GLY A 51 -3.89 2.91 9.61
N ILE A 52 -4.81 2.57 10.51
CA ILE A 52 -6.22 2.95 10.41
C ILE A 52 -6.35 4.46 10.32
N LEU A 53 -5.76 5.18 11.28
CA LEU A 53 -5.81 6.64 11.33
C LEU A 53 -5.24 7.28 10.06
N GLU A 54 -4.07 6.81 9.63
CA GLU A 54 -3.35 7.41 8.51
C GLU A 54 -3.98 7.07 7.15
N PHE A 55 -4.50 5.85 6.96
CA PHE A 55 -5.25 5.49 5.76
C PHE A 55 -6.57 6.27 5.67
N THR A 56 -7.27 6.47 6.79
CA THR A 56 -8.46 7.34 6.83
C THR A 56 -8.09 8.80 6.49
N LYS A 57 -6.98 9.33 7.00
CA LYS A 57 -6.47 10.66 6.62
C LYS A 57 -6.12 10.76 5.14
N LEU A 58 -5.62 9.66 4.55
CA LEU A 58 -5.35 9.58 3.12
C LEU A 58 -6.63 9.49 2.27
N GLY A 59 -7.80 9.34 2.91
CA GLY A 59 -9.11 9.24 2.26
C GLY A 59 -9.49 7.82 1.86
N ILE A 60 -8.81 6.80 2.40
CA ILE A 60 -9.15 5.40 2.17
C ILE A 60 -10.22 4.98 3.18
N ASP A 61 -11.35 4.51 2.67
CA ASP A 61 -12.41 3.94 3.49
C ASP A 61 -12.11 2.48 3.80
N LEU A 62 -11.66 2.23 5.03
CA LEU A 62 -11.31 0.89 5.51
C LEU A 62 -12.54 0.03 5.80
N SER A 63 -13.74 0.62 5.86
CA SER A 63 -15.02 -0.08 6.04
C SER A 63 -15.31 -1.08 4.92
N GLN A 64 -14.65 -0.93 3.76
CA GLN A 64 -14.76 -1.85 2.63
C GLN A 64 -13.99 -3.16 2.84
N ILE A 65 -13.04 -3.19 3.78
CA ILE A 65 -12.29 -4.40 4.13
C ILE A 65 -13.10 -5.16 5.18
N LYS A 66 -13.69 -6.29 4.79
CA LYS A 66 -14.38 -7.18 5.72
C LYS A 66 -13.36 -8.05 6.46
N SER A 67 -13.44 -8.07 7.79
CA SER A 67 -12.69 -8.98 8.65
C SER A 67 -13.25 -10.40 8.62
#